data_AF-A0A931F9D1-F1
#
_entry.id   AF-A0A931F9D1-F1
#
_cell.length_a   1.000
_cell.length_b   1.000
_cell.length_c   1.000
_cell.angle_alpha   90.00
_cell.angle_beta   90.00
_cell.angle_gamma   90.00
#
_symmetry.space_group_name_H-M   'P 1'
#
loop_
_entity.id
_entity.type
_entity.pdbx_description
1 polymer ?
#
loop_
_entity_poly.entity_id
_entity_poly.type
_entity_poly.pdbx_seq_one_letter_code
_entity_poly.pdbx_strand_id
1 'polypeptide(L)'
;MSSFQLKIIAITTMLIDHIGYVIFPDLIILRIIGRLAFPLFAFLITEGYCHTSNFNKYLARLAILAIISQYPFWLAFGFDSGLNIFVTLALGLIAIALSDRFGSIIPVVLLASLADIIGADYRFFGVFLIYFIHHFRYDYKYMLISVTGLYGFFYLFIGLMNPGDSTFYYIQLFALISFILIKFYSGKQGLKLKYFFYLFYPVHLLILGLFF
;
A
#
# COMPACT_ATOMS: atom_id res chain seq x y z
N MET A 1 -18.72 1.90 -7.56
CA MET A 1 -17.72 0.83 -7.71
C MET A 1 -17.71 -0.06 -6.48
N SER A 2 -17.62 -1.37 -6.65
CA SER A 2 -17.55 -2.34 -5.55
C SER A 2 -16.11 -2.55 -5.05
N SER A 3 -15.95 -3.14 -3.87
CA SER A 3 -14.64 -3.52 -3.31
C SER A 3 -13.91 -4.50 -4.24
N PHE A 4 -14.65 -5.41 -4.88
CA PHE A 4 -14.12 -6.29 -5.92
C PHE A 4 -13.51 -5.50 -7.09
N GLN A 5 -14.21 -4.50 -7.62
CA GLN A 5 -13.71 -3.68 -8.74
C GLN A 5 -12.45 -2.90 -8.35
N LEU A 6 -12.42 -2.31 -7.14
CA LEU A 6 -11.23 -1.63 -6.64
C LEU A 6 -10.06 -2.58 -6.47
N LYS A 7 -10.29 -3.81 -5.98
CA LYS A 7 -9.25 -4.84 -5.89
C LYS A 7 -8.67 -5.21 -7.25
N ILE A 8 -9.52 -5.40 -8.26
CA ILE A 8 -9.07 -5.70 -9.62
C ILE A 8 -8.21 -4.56 -10.15
N ILE A 9 -8.62 -3.31 -9.98
CA ILE A 9 -7.80 -2.17 -10.42
C ILE A 9 -6.47 -2.15 -9.67
N ALA A 10 -6.48 -2.30 -8.34
CA ALA A 10 -5.27 -2.28 -7.52
C ALA A 10 -4.25 -3.35 -7.93
N ILE A 11 -4.68 -4.61 -8.14
CA ILE A 11 -3.77 -5.68 -8.56
C ILE A 11 -3.25 -5.47 -9.99
N THR A 12 -4.07 -4.93 -10.89
CA THR A 12 -3.68 -4.66 -12.28
C THR A 12 -2.65 -3.54 -12.32
N THR A 13 -2.89 -2.43 -11.62
CA THR A 13 -1.93 -1.32 -11.54
C THR A 13 -0.62 -1.76 -10.88
N MET A 14 -0.70 -2.60 -9.83
CA MET A 14 0.48 -3.18 -9.18
C MET A 14 1.29 -4.07 -10.15
N LEU A 15 0.61 -4.93 -10.92
CA LEU A 15 1.30 -5.76 -11.91
C LEU A 15 2.00 -4.91 -12.97
N ILE A 16 1.35 -3.85 -13.46
CA ILE A 16 1.94 -2.89 -14.39
C ILE A 16 3.18 -2.22 -13.75
N ASP A 17 3.11 -1.87 -12.47
CA ASP A 17 4.24 -1.29 -11.73
C ASP A 17 5.46 -2.21 -11.70
N HIS A 18 5.23 -3.48 -11.40
CA HIS A 18 6.28 -4.48 -11.26
C HIS A 18 6.87 -4.85 -12.61
N ILE A 19 6.05 -4.98 -13.66
CA ILE A 19 6.54 -5.14 -15.04
C ILE A 19 7.39 -3.94 -15.45
N GLY A 20 6.93 -2.72 -15.13
CA GLY A 20 7.69 -1.50 -15.40
C GLY A 20 8.99 -1.41 -14.61
N TYR A 21 9.07 -2.00 -13.42
CA TYR A 21 10.31 -2.03 -12.65
C TYR A 21 11.30 -3.06 -13.19
N VAL A 22 10.83 -4.29 -13.39
CA VAL A 22 11.69 -5.45 -13.66
C VAL A 22 12.06 -5.54 -15.14
N ILE A 23 11.11 -5.32 -16.04
CA ILE A 23 11.28 -5.59 -17.48
C ILE A 23 11.53 -4.31 -18.28
N PHE A 24 10.87 -3.20 -17.93
CA PHE A 24 10.92 -1.95 -18.69
C PHE A 24 11.25 -0.72 -17.83
N PRO A 25 12.42 -0.69 -17.16
CA PRO A 25 12.78 0.37 -16.20
C PRO A 25 12.74 1.78 -16.77
N ASP A 26 13.01 1.94 -18.08
CA ASP A 26 12.99 3.24 -18.76
C ASP A 26 11.56 3.77 -19.03
N LEU A 27 10.54 2.91 -18.98
CA LEU A 27 9.14 3.29 -19.22
C LEU A 27 8.46 3.79 -17.94
N ILE A 28 8.82 5.02 -17.53
CA ILE A 28 8.30 5.69 -16.32
C ILE A 28 6.76 5.70 -16.25
N ILE A 29 6.07 5.72 -17.40
CA ILE A 29 4.60 5.69 -17.45
C ILE A 29 4.01 4.46 -16.74
N LEU A 30 4.69 3.31 -16.79
CA LEU A 30 4.25 2.09 -16.10
C LEU A 30 4.33 2.26 -14.57
N ARG A 31 5.39 2.94 -14.10
CA ARG A 31 5.56 3.29 -12.67
C ARG A 31 4.50 4.28 -12.20
N ILE A 32 4.14 5.25 -13.04
CA ILE A 32 3.07 6.23 -12.77
C ILE A 32 1.72 5.52 -12.60
N ILE A 33 1.35 4.64 -13.53
CA ILE A 33 0.14 3.82 -13.43
C ILE A 33 0.17 2.97 -12.15
N GLY A 34 1.35 2.44 -11.84
CA GLY A 34 1.61 1.65 -10.64
C GLY A 34 1.34 2.34 -9.32
N ARG A 35 1.59 3.66 -9.23
CA ARG A 35 1.40 4.43 -7.98
C ARG A 35 -0.03 4.41 -7.45
N LEU A 36 -1.02 4.11 -8.29
CA LEU A 36 -2.41 3.97 -7.87
C LEU A 36 -2.64 2.76 -6.95
N ALA A 37 -1.82 1.71 -7.04
CA ALA A 37 -2.05 0.45 -6.36
C ALA A 37 -2.10 0.59 -4.84
N PHE A 38 -1.08 1.23 -4.25
CA PHE A 38 -0.92 1.24 -2.80
C PHE A 38 -2.02 2.01 -2.05
N PRO A 39 -2.43 3.23 -2.44
CA PRO A 39 -3.57 3.89 -1.78
C PRO A 39 -4.87 3.10 -1.90
N LEU A 40 -5.09 2.39 -3.00
CA LEU A 40 -6.24 1.49 -3.14
C LEU A 40 -6.16 0.33 -2.15
N PHE A 41 -4.99 -0.30 -1.99
CA PHE A 41 -4.79 -1.32 -0.96
C PHE A 41 -4.95 -0.77 0.45
N ALA A 42 -4.40 0.41 0.74
CA ALA A 42 -4.55 1.08 2.04
C ALA A 42 -6.03 1.33 2.37
N PHE A 43 -6.80 1.85 1.41
CA PHE A 43 -8.26 2.01 1.55
C PHE A 43 -8.97 0.68 1.77
N LEU A 44 -8.62 -0.37 1.01
CA LEU A 44 -9.21 -1.70 1.17
C LEU A 44 -8.85 -2.36 2.51
N ILE A 45 -7.68 -2.07 3.09
CA ILE A 45 -7.31 -2.51 4.43
C ILE A 45 -8.23 -1.86 5.47
N THR A 46 -8.38 -0.54 5.40
CA THR A 46 -9.28 0.26 6.24
C THR A 46 -10.71 -0.25 6.18
N GLU A 47 -11.26 -0.43 4.98
CA GLU A 47 -12.60 -1.01 4.78
C GLU A 47 -12.71 -2.41 5.40
N GLY A 48 -11.68 -3.24 5.19
CA GLY A 48 -11.63 -4.58 5.78
C GLY A 48 -11.61 -4.56 7.31
N TYR A 49 -10.95 -3.58 7.92
CA TYR A 49 -10.91 -3.40 9.37
C TYR A 49 -12.26 -2.98 9.94
N CYS A 50 -12.96 -2.03 9.29
CA CYS A 50 -14.29 -1.60 9.74
C CYS A 50 -15.36 -2.69 9.64
N HIS A 51 -15.19 -3.68 8.76
CA HIS A 51 -16.16 -4.75 8.51
C HIS A 51 -15.74 -6.13 9.02
N THR A 52 -14.52 -6.30 9.55
CA THR A 52 -14.08 -7.61 10.05
C THR A 52 -14.69 -7.89 11.43
N SER A 53 -15.24 -9.09 11.59
CA SER A 53 -15.67 -9.58 12.91
C SER A 53 -14.51 -10.20 13.72
N ASN A 54 -13.37 -10.48 13.08
CA ASN A 54 -12.22 -11.09 13.74
C ASN A 54 -10.92 -10.46 13.25
N PHE A 55 -10.40 -9.54 14.06
CA PHE A 55 -9.15 -8.84 13.82
C PHE A 55 -7.96 -9.81 13.71
N ASN A 56 -7.83 -10.76 14.63
CA ASN A 56 -6.70 -11.70 14.67
C ASN A 56 -6.62 -12.57 13.41
N LYS A 57 -7.75 -13.07 12.90
CA LYS A 57 -7.78 -13.81 11.62
C LYS A 57 -7.47 -12.91 10.43
N TYR A 58 -7.74 -11.61 10.51
CA TYR A 58 -7.36 -10.68 9.46
C TYR A 58 -5.86 -10.44 9.46
N LEU A 59 -5.29 -10.12 10.62
CA LEU A 59 -3.86 -9.92 10.80
C LEU A 59 -3.06 -11.19 10.44
N ALA A 60 -3.50 -12.36 10.88
CA ALA A 60 -2.86 -13.63 10.55
C ALA A 60 -2.79 -13.88 9.04
N ARG A 61 -3.82 -13.49 8.27
CA ARG A 61 -3.79 -13.61 6.81
C ARG A 61 -2.73 -12.71 6.18
N LEU A 62 -2.56 -11.49 6.68
CA LEU A 62 -1.49 -10.59 6.23
C LEU A 62 -0.12 -11.14 6.60
N ALA A 63 0.05 -11.65 7.82
CA ALA A 63 1.32 -12.23 8.27
C ALA A 63 1.72 -13.48 7.46
N ILE A 64 0.77 -14.38 7.18
CA ILE A 64 1.00 -15.55 6.33
C ILE A 64 1.43 -15.12 4.92
N LEU A 65 0.75 -14.13 4.33
CA LEU A 65 1.11 -13.61 3.01
C LEU A 65 2.47 -12.90 3.02
N ALA A 66 2.82 -12.21 4.10
CA ALA A 66 4.14 -11.61 4.26
C ALA A 66 5.24 -12.69 4.24
N ILE A 67 5.05 -13.81 4.96
CA ILE A 67 6.03 -14.90 4.99
C ILE A 67 6.13 -15.58 3.61
N ILE A 68 4.99 -16.00 3.05
CA ILE A 68 4.97 -16.77 1.78
C ILE A 68 5.52 -15.94 0.63
N SER A 69 5.25 -14.63 0.60
CA SER A 69 5.64 -13.77 -0.52
C SER A 69 7.04 -13.19 -0.39
N GLN A 70 7.73 -13.40 0.75
CA GLN A 70 9.04 -12.78 0.97
C GLN A 70 10.11 -13.29 0.00
N TYR A 71 10.18 -14.60 -0.22
CA TYR A 71 11.14 -15.17 -1.15
C TYR A 71 10.85 -14.76 -2.61
N PRO A 72 9.62 -14.85 -3.13
CA PRO A 72 9.27 -14.29 -4.44
C PRO A 72 9.59 -12.80 -4.58
N PHE A 73 9.38 -12.01 -3.53
CA PHE A 73 9.69 -10.58 -3.52
C PHE A 73 11.19 -10.33 -3.68
N TRP A 74 12.04 -11.05 -2.95
CA TRP A 74 13.49 -10.93 -3.12
C TRP A 74 13.98 -11.39 -4.49
N LEU A 75 13.38 -12.42 -5.07
CA LEU A 75 13.71 -12.82 -6.44
C LEU A 75 13.40 -11.71 -7.45
N ALA A 76 12.25 -11.04 -7.31
CA ALA A 76 11.83 -10.00 -8.25
C ALA A 76 12.52 -8.64 -8.06
N PHE A 77 12.95 -8.30 -6.84
CA PHE A 77 13.43 -6.95 -6.50
C PHE A 77 14.83 -6.90 -5.89
N GLY A 78 15.51 -8.04 -5.72
CA GLY A 78 16.80 -8.15 -5.04
C GLY A 78 16.67 -8.51 -3.56
N PHE A 79 17.71 -9.14 -3.01
CA PHE A 79 17.74 -9.60 -1.61
C PHE A 79 17.96 -8.48 -0.58
N ASP A 80 18.38 -7.30 -1.04
CA ASP A 80 18.58 -6.08 -0.27
C ASP A 80 17.34 -5.15 -0.26
N SER A 81 16.27 -5.54 -0.96
CA SER A 81 15.02 -4.76 -1.08
C SER A 81 14.17 -4.70 0.20
N GLY A 82 14.60 -5.35 1.28
CA GLY A 82 13.91 -5.33 2.58
C GLY A 82 12.72 -6.29 2.66
N LEU A 83 11.68 -5.88 3.39
CA LEU A 83 10.48 -6.68 3.65
C LEU A 83 9.32 -6.26 2.75
N ASN A 84 8.55 -7.24 2.26
CA ASN A 84 7.48 -6.98 1.31
C ASN A 84 6.30 -6.16 1.88
N ILE A 85 5.42 -5.73 0.97
CA ILE A 85 4.27 -4.86 1.24
C ILE A 85 3.34 -5.38 2.35
N PHE A 86 3.18 -6.69 2.52
CA PHE A 86 2.27 -7.22 3.52
C PHE A 86 2.73 -6.91 4.95
N VAL A 87 4.03 -6.70 5.18
CA VAL A 87 4.54 -6.22 6.47
C VAL A 87 4.04 -4.80 6.74
N THR A 88 4.14 -3.89 5.76
CA THR A 88 3.58 -2.54 5.89
C THR A 88 2.07 -2.58 6.14
N LEU A 89 1.32 -3.40 5.39
CA LEU A 89 -0.14 -3.51 5.57
C LEU A 89 -0.49 -4.07 6.95
N ALA A 90 0.27 -5.04 7.47
CA ALA A 90 0.07 -5.59 8.80
C ALA A 90 0.35 -4.54 9.88
N LEU A 91 1.45 -3.80 9.78
CA LEU A 91 1.79 -2.72 10.71
C LEU A 91 0.75 -1.59 10.66
N GLY A 92 0.30 -1.20 9.47
CA GLY A 92 -0.77 -0.21 9.31
C GLY A 92 -2.09 -0.66 9.91
N LEU A 93 -2.46 -1.93 9.75
CA LEU A 93 -3.65 -2.51 10.36
C LEU A 93 -3.57 -2.52 11.90
N ILE A 94 -2.41 -2.85 12.46
CA ILE A 94 -2.19 -2.78 13.92
C ILE A 94 -2.23 -1.32 14.38
N ALA A 95 -1.65 -0.39 13.62
CA ALA A 95 -1.59 1.02 13.95
C ALA A 95 -2.99 1.64 14.07
N ILE A 96 -3.88 1.41 13.11
CA ILE A 96 -5.25 1.92 13.18
C ILE A 96 -6.03 1.28 14.33
N ALA A 97 -5.84 -0.01 14.59
CA ALA A 97 -6.53 -0.71 15.68
C ALA A 97 -6.11 -0.20 17.06
N LEU A 98 -4.81 0.03 17.27
CA LEU A 98 -4.31 0.61 18.52
C LEU A 98 -4.68 2.09 18.63
N SER A 99 -4.66 2.84 17.53
CA SER A 99 -5.07 4.24 17.52
C SER A 99 -6.53 4.42 17.93
N ASP A 100 -7.43 3.60 17.39
CA ASP A 100 -8.85 3.59 17.79
C ASP A 100 -9.02 3.19 19.27
N ARG A 101 -8.25 2.20 19.74
CA ARG A 101 -8.33 1.72 21.12
C ARG A 101 -7.87 2.76 22.14
N PHE A 102 -6.80 3.49 21.83
CA PHE A 102 -6.20 4.46 22.75
C PHE A 102 -6.62 5.91 22.48
N GLY A 103 -7.35 6.18 21.40
CA GLY A 103 -7.69 7.54 20.98
C GLY A 103 -6.46 8.41 20.69
N SER A 104 -5.36 7.80 20.25
CA SER A 104 -4.05 8.47 20.13
C SER A 104 -3.33 8.10 18.85
N ILE A 105 -2.57 9.04 18.30
CA ILE A 105 -1.68 8.82 17.14
C ILE A 105 -0.35 8.14 17.54
N ILE A 106 -0.02 8.09 18.84
CA ILE A 106 1.27 7.55 19.32
C ILE A 106 1.55 6.13 18.79
N PRO A 107 0.61 5.17 18.81
CA PRO A 107 0.86 3.84 18.24
C PRO A 107 1.20 3.88 16.75
N VAL A 108 0.62 4.82 16.00
CA VAL A 108 0.88 5.01 14.57
C VAL A 108 2.31 5.47 14.37
N VAL A 109 2.77 6.45 15.15
CA VAL A 109 4.16 6.94 15.09
C VAL A 109 5.13 5.81 15.42
N LEU A 110 4.88 5.06 16.49
CA LEU A 110 5.75 3.95 16.90
C LEU A 110 5.84 2.85 15.83
N LEU A 111 4.71 2.46 15.24
CA LEU A 111 4.68 1.42 14.20
C LEU A 111 5.19 1.91 12.85
N ALA A 112 5.05 3.19 12.55
CA ALA A 112 5.66 3.82 11.38
C ALA A 112 7.19 3.86 11.51
N SER A 113 7.72 4.21 12.68
CA SER A 113 9.16 4.12 12.98
C SER A 113 9.65 2.68 12.91
N LEU A 114 8.90 1.72 13.45
CA LEU A 114 9.24 0.31 13.35
C LEU A 114 9.30 -0.14 11.89
N ALA A 115 8.32 0.25 11.05
CA ALA A 115 8.30 -0.05 9.63
C ALA A 115 9.54 0.49 8.89
N ASP A 116 10.06 1.65 9.31
CA ASP A 116 11.27 2.25 8.74
C ASP A 116 12.55 1.49 9.13
N ILE A 117 12.65 1.08 10.40
CA ILE A 117 13.80 0.35 10.97
C ILE A 117 13.93 -1.05 10.37
N ILE A 118 12.81 -1.77 10.23
CA ILE A 118 12.82 -3.13 9.69
C ILE A 118 12.87 -3.18 8.16
N GLY A 119 12.87 -2.02 7.49
CA GLY A 119 12.91 -1.93 6.03
C GLY A 119 11.67 -2.49 5.34
N ALA A 120 10.45 -2.20 5.85
CA ALA A 120 9.23 -2.57 5.16
C ALA A 120 9.03 -1.75 3.88
N ASP A 121 8.48 -2.34 2.82
CA ASP A 121 8.39 -1.77 1.45
C ASP A 121 7.98 -0.28 1.39
N TYR A 122 6.88 0.11 2.04
CA TYR A 122 6.43 1.51 2.09
C TYR A 122 6.80 2.25 3.39
N ARG A 123 7.58 1.62 4.27
CA ARG A 123 8.18 2.19 5.49
C ARG A 123 7.17 3.00 6.33
N PHE A 124 7.62 4.10 6.94
CA PHE A 124 6.76 5.00 7.73
C PHE A 124 5.60 5.56 6.90
N PHE A 125 5.86 5.89 5.63
CA PHE A 125 4.90 6.52 4.73
C PHE A 125 3.64 5.66 4.59
N GLY A 126 3.81 4.35 4.42
CA GLY A 126 2.69 3.43 4.24
C GLY A 126 1.77 3.34 5.46
N VAL A 127 2.36 3.35 6.66
CA VAL A 127 1.59 3.32 7.92
C VAL A 127 0.78 4.61 8.10
N PHE A 128 1.38 5.78 7.83
CA PHE A 128 0.67 7.05 7.88
C PHE A 128 -0.43 7.16 6.83
N LEU A 129 -0.21 6.65 5.61
CA LEU A 129 -1.23 6.65 4.57
C LEU A 129 -2.47 5.87 5.01
N ILE A 130 -2.28 4.65 5.53
CA ILE A 130 -3.37 3.81 6.05
C ILE A 130 -4.09 4.54 7.19
N TYR A 131 -3.35 5.15 8.11
CA TYR A 131 -3.92 5.91 9.21
C TYR A 131 -4.78 7.08 8.74
N PHE A 132 -4.29 7.95 7.86
CA PHE A 132 -5.05 9.11 7.40
C PHE A 132 -6.30 8.71 6.61
N ILE A 133 -6.21 7.68 5.77
CA ILE A 133 -7.37 7.12 5.08
C ILE A 133 -8.40 6.61 6.09
N HIS A 134 -7.98 5.89 7.14
CA HIS A 134 -8.87 5.39 8.18
C HIS A 134 -9.50 6.48 9.05
N HIS A 135 -8.69 7.43 9.49
CA HIS A 135 -9.10 8.49 10.41
C HIS A 135 -10.14 9.42 9.75
N PHE A 136 -9.95 9.74 8.47
CA PHE A 136 -10.85 10.63 7.71
C PHE A 136 -11.80 9.88 6.78
N ARG A 137 -12.00 8.58 6.96
CA ARG A 137 -12.81 7.73 6.04
C ARG A 137 -14.24 8.21 5.80
N TYR A 138 -14.82 8.98 6.73
CA TYR A 138 -16.18 9.51 6.62
C TYR A 138 -16.27 10.87 5.92
N ASP A 139 -15.16 11.58 5.77
CA ASP A 139 -15.11 12.87 5.08
C ASP A 139 -14.05 12.84 3.97
N TYR A 140 -14.52 12.68 2.74
CA TYR A 140 -13.68 12.61 1.55
C TYR A 140 -12.76 13.83 1.41
N LYS A 141 -13.21 15.03 1.80
CA LYS A 141 -12.42 16.25 1.67
C LYS A 141 -11.24 16.21 2.63
N TYR A 142 -11.44 15.87 3.90
CA TYR A 142 -10.34 15.77 4.87
C TYR A 142 -9.41 14.59 4.58
N MET A 143 -9.94 13.48 4.06
CA MET A 143 -9.13 12.37 3.58
C MET A 143 -8.21 12.80 2.42
N LEU A 144 -8.75 13.51 1.43
CA LEU A 144 -7.94 13.98 0.30
C LEU A 144 -6.89 15.01 0.74
N ILE A 145 -7.26 15.96 1.60
CA ILE A 145 -6.34 17.00 2.12
C ILE A 145 -5.21 16.36 2.91
N SER A 146 -5.52 15.46 3.84
CA SER A 146 -4.50 14.80 4.69
C SER A 146 -3.53 13.96 3.86
N VAL A 147 -4.03 13.19 2.89
CA VAL A 147 -3.17 12.39 2.02
C VAL A 147 -2.34 13.25 1.08
N THR A 148 -2.91 14.32 0.51
CA THR A 148 -2.15 15.29 -0.30
C THR A 148 -1.05 15.93 0.53
N GLY A 149 -1.35 16.31 1.77
CA GLY A 149 -0.36 16.83 2.71
C GLY A 149 0.74 15.83 3.02
N LEU A 150 0.41 14.55 3.21
CA LEU A 150 1.40 13.48 3.42
C LEU A 150 2.32 13.30 2.21
N TYR A 151 1.80 13.27 0.99
CA TYR A 151 2.62 13.18 -0.23
C TYR A 151 3.48 14.43 -0.43
N GLY A 152 2.94 15.62 -0.15
CA GLY A 152 3.71 16.88 -0.21
C GLY A 152 4.84 16.92 0.82
N PHE A 153 4.57 16.49 2.05
CA PHE A 153 5.58 16.34 3.09
C PHE A 153 6.65 15.34 2.68
N PHE A 154 6.26 14.17 2.16
CA PHE A 154 7.21 13.15 1.73
C PHE A 154 8.11 13.65 0.58
N TYR A 155 7.52 14.32 -0.41
CA TYR A 155 8.26 14.95 -1.51
C TYR A 155 9.29 15.98 -1.00
N LEU A 156 8.89 16.87 -0.08
CA LEU A 156 9.81 17.85 0.52
C LEU A 156 10.90 17.17 1.37
N PHE A 157 10.51 16.21 2.21
CA PHE A 157 11.42 15.49 3.10
C PHE A 157 12.53 14.80 2.32
N ILE A 158 12.18 14.09 1.25
CA ILE A 158 13.18 13.42 0.43
C ILE A 158 13.99 14.42 -0.41
N GLY A 159 13.35 15.48 -0.95
CA GLY A 159 14.08 16.54 -1.66
C GLY A 159 15.13 17.25 -0.81
N LEU A 160 14.91 17.36 0.51
CA LEU A 160 15.90 17.88 1.46
C LEU A 160 17.04 16.88 1.73
N MET A 161 16.73 15.58 1.81
CA MET A 161 17.72 14.54 2.08
C MET A 161 18.57 14.20 0.85
N ASN A 162 18.01 14.33 -0.36
CA ASN A 162 18.65 14.00 -1.62
C ASN A 162 18.42 15.11 -2.68
N PRO A 163 19.06 16.28 -2.52
CA PRO A 163 18.82 17.46 -3.36
C PRO A 163 19.23 17.32 -4.84
N GLY A 164 19.83 16.19 -5.24
CA GLY A 164 20.34 15.96 -6.60
C GLY A 164 19.49 15.05 -7.51
N ASP A 165 18.46 14.39 -7.00
CA ASP A 165 17.72 13.37 -7.77
C ASP A 165 16.20 13.59 -7.66
N SER A 166 15.67 14.62 -8.32
CA SER A 166 14.26 15.02 -8.16
C SER A 166 13.29 14.19 -9.00
N THR A 167 13.75 13.53 -10.07
CA THR A 167 12.89 12.98 -11.13
C THR A 167 11.98 11.85 -10.63
N PHE A 168 12.45 11.02 -9.68
CA PHE A 168 11.67 9.89 -9.16
C PHE A 168 10.67 10.25 -8.05
N TYR A 169 10.68 11.48 -7.51
CA TYR A 169 9.77 11.83 -6.41
C TYR A 169 8.43 12.39 -6.90
N TYR A 170 8.40 13.08 -8.04
CA TYR A 170 7.15 13.66 -8.57
C TYR A 170 6.13 12.60 -8.97
N ILE A 171 6.58 11.41 -9.39
CA ILE A 171 5.66 10.34 -9.81
C ILE A 171 4.72 9.92 -8.67
N GLN A 172 5.13 10.11 -7.41
CA GLN A 172 4.30 9.77 -6.25
C GLN A 172 3.01 10.58 -6.19
N LEU A 173 3.01 11.82 -6.69
CA LEU A 173 1.80 12.66 -6.71
C LEU A 173 0.69 12.06 -7.59
N PHE A 174 1.04 11.23 -8.57
CA PHE A 174 0.04 10.53 -9.40
C PHE A 174 -0.74 9.47 -8.61
N ALA A 175 -0.24 9.05 -7.45
CA ALA A 175 -1.01 8.19 -6.54
C ALA A 175 -2.33 8.85 -6.12
N LEU A 176 -2.42 10.19 -6.10
CA LEU A 176 -3.65 10.93 -5.78
C LEU A 176 -4.79 10.65 -6.77
N ILE A 177 -4.49 10.20 -7.98
CA ILE A 177 -5.52 9.78 -8.97
C ILE A 177 -6.37 8.64 -8.43
N SER A 178 -5.80 7.75 -7.59
CA SER A 178 -6.55 6.67 -6.95
C SER A 178 -7.72 7.16 -6.11
N PHE A 179 -7.67 8.38 -5.57
CA PHE A 179 -8.75 8.94 -4.75
C PHE A 179 -9.99 9.28 -5.57
N ILE A 180 -9.84 9.53 -6.88
CA ILE A 180 -10.98 9.61 -7.80
C ILE A 180 -11.76 8.29 -7.79
N LEU A 181 -11.05 7.15 -7.84
CA LEU A 181 -11.67 5.82 -7.79
C LEU A 181 -12.31 5.54 -6.44
N ILE A 182 -11.64 5.94 -5.35
CA ILE A 182 -12.17 5.83 -3.98
C ILE A 182 -13.46 6.64 -3.84
N LYS A 183 -13.55 7.84 -4.42
CA LYS A 183 -14.76 8.68 -4.40
C LYS A 183 -15.99 7.96 -4.98
N PHE A 184 -15.79 7.13 -6.00
CA PHE A 184 -16.87 6.36 -6.64
C PHE A 184 -17.15 5.02 -5.96
N TYR A 185 -16.50 4.71 -4.83
CA TYR A 185 -16.78 3.50 -4.08
C TYR A 185 -18.19 3.53 -3.47
N SER A 186 -18.93 2.43 -3.62
CA SER A 186 -20.35 2.36 -3.24
C SER A 186 -20.61 1.54 -1.98
N GLY A 187 -19.57 1.16 -1.21
CA GLY A 187 -19.72 0.29 -0.02
C GLY A 187 -20.09 -1.17 -0.32
N LYS A 188 -20.26 -1.54 -1.59
CA LYS A 188 -20.69 -2.89 -1.98
C LYS A 188 -19.50 -3.83 -2.11
N GLN A 189 -19.61 -5.04 -1.59
CA GLN A 189 -18.51 -6.01 -1.62
C GLN A 189 -18.20 -6.53 -3.04
N GLY A 190 -19.22 -6.87 -3.83
CA GLY A 190 -19.04 -7.52 -5.15
C GLY A 190 -18.68 -9.00 -5.04
N LEU A 191 -18.01 -9.54 -6.06
CA LEU A 191 -17.63 -10.97 -6.13
C LEU A 191 -16.56 -11.35 -5.10
N LYS A 192 -16.64 -12.58 -4.59
CA LYS A 192 -15.74 -13.11 -3.54
C LYS A 192 -14.71 -14.09 -4.12
N LEU A 193 -13.68 -13.58 -4.77
CA LEU A 193 -12.55 -14.39 -5.30
C LEU A 193 -11.35 -14.45 -4.34
N LYS A 194 -11.59 -14.91 -3.11
CA LYS A 194 -10.60 -14.82 -2.01
C LYS A 194 -9.25 -15.46 -2.35
N TYR A 195 -9.25 -16.69 -2.87
CA TYR A 195 -8.02 -17.44 -3.15
C TYR A 195 -7.23 -16.84 -4.31
N PHE A 196 -7.91 -16.38 -5.35
CA PHE A 196 -7.27 -15.68 -6.48
C PHE A 196 -6.45 -14.48 -6.00
N PHE A 197 -7.05 -13.58 -5.21
CA PHE A 197 -6.34 -12.40 -4.72
C PHE A 197 -5.17 -12.72 -3.78
N TYR A 198 -5.24 -13.82 -3.03
CA TYR A 198 -4.15 -14.23 -2.15
C TYR A 198 -2.99 -14.88 -2.89
N LEU A 199 -3.27 -15.67 -3.92
CA LEU A 199 -2.22 -16.29 -4.72
C LEU A 199 -1.62 -15.33 -5.73
N PHE A 200 -2.37 -14.33 -6.19
CA PHE A 200 -1.92 -13.39 -7.22
C PHE A 200 -0.57 -12.76 -6.84
N TYR A 201 -0.44 -12.22 -5.62
CA TYR A 201 0.78 -11.52 -5.21
C TYR A 201 2.06 -12.39 -5.24
N PRO A 202 2.16 -13.51 -4.51
CA PRO A 202 3.36 -14.35 -4.55
C PRO A 202 3.61 -14.96 -5.94
N VAL A 203 2.55 -15.33 -6.68
CA VAL A 203 2.70 -16.01 -7.98
C VAL A 203 3.26 -15.07 -9.05
N HIS A 204 2.74 -13.85 -9.19
CA HIS A 204 3.25 -12.94 -10.23
C HIS A 204 4.68 -12.47 -9.93
N LEU A 205 5.05 -12.30 -8.64
CA LEU A 205 6.42 -11.99 -8.26
C LEU A 205 7.37 -13.15 -8.55
N LEU A 206 6.96 -14.39 -8.26
CA LEU A 206 7.75 -15.57 -8.58
C LEU A 206 7.97 -15.70 -10.09
N ILE A 207 6.95 -15.42 -10.90
CA ILE A 207 7.07 -15.40 -12.35
C ILE A 207 8.06 -14.30 -12.77
N LEU A 208 7.93 -13.08 -12.26
CA LEU A 208 8.86 -12.01 -12.62
C LEU A 208 10.29 -12.36 -12.24
N GLY A 209 10.55 -12.74 -10.98
CA GLY A 209 11.91 -13.00 -10.50
C GLY A 209 12.56 -14.32 -10.94
N LEU A 210 11.83 -15.26 -11.57
CA LEU A 210 12.42 -16.47 -12.17
C LEU A 210 12.73 -16.29 -13.66
N PHE A 211 12.02 -15.41 -14.36
CA PHE A 211 12.09 -15.29 -15.81
C PHE A 211 12.73 -14.00 -16.30
N PHE A 212 12.93 -13.01 -15.43
CA PHE A 212 13.50 -11.70 -15.74
C PHE A 212 14.43 -11.26 -14.61
#